data_AF-A0A6N2EMV8-F1
#
_entry.id   AF-A0A6N2EMV8-F1
#
_cell.length_a   1.000
_cell.length_b   1.000
_cell.length_c   1.000
_cell.angle_alpha   90.00
_cell.angle_beta   90.00
_cell.angle_gamma   90.00
#
_symmetry.space_group_name_H-M   'P 1'
#
loop_
_entity.id
_entity.type
_entity.pdbx_description
1 polymer ?
#
loop_
_entity_poly.entity_id
_entity_poly.type
_entity_poly.pdbx_seq_one_letter_code
_entity_poly.pdbx_strand_id
1 'polypeptide(L)'
;MGKTPEDIDKSFDHMIDNLDCDPEQTDMLWMFSFRHDEDPEKLEKFGESLVKRFAGEADFQHEMVLAQDDSDAQWTALAITVQTKMSRDQAKRWVRTFSALAEENGVEYEDHSCFEAFDWDEFEKPMNAQDAAWRLRHLTDCGLPAGAPLLWILAFTATDPAVAESFEGVLREAGFDEIERSENEEDAEDREYYIDAVLLRSNTEAGLPEQHAAAEKLASAHGVRFEGFQFADPGPDEPER
;
A
#
# COMPACT_ATOMS: atom_id res chain seq x y z
N MET A 1 -24.50 0.88 -18.89
CA MET A 1 -24.32 -0.36 -19.66
C MET A 1 -23.02 -0.94 -19.15
N GLY A 2 -23.09 -1.99 -18.32
CA GLY A 2 -21.92 -2.50 -17.60
C GLY A 2 -20.86 -3.11 -18.53
N LYS A 3 -19.62 -3.18 -18.05
CA LYS A 3 -18.53 -3.80 -18.82
C LYS A 3 -18.79 -5.28 -19.06
N THR A 4 -18.35 -5.75 -20.22
CA THR A 4 -18.55 -7.12 -20.71
C THR A 4 -17.28 -7.96 -20.53
N PRO A 5 -17.36 -9.30 -20.61
CA PRO A 5 -16.15 -10.15 -20.65
C PRO A 5 -15.19 -9.76 -21.77
N GLU A 6 -15.68 -9.22 -22.90
CA GLU A 6 -14.86 -8.78 -24.02
C GLU A 6 -14.06 -7.50 -23.70
N ASP A 7 -14.46 -6.72 -22.69
CA ASP A 7 -13.68 -5.57 -22.24
C ASP A 7 -12.40 -5.97 -21.49
N ILE A 8 -12.35 -7.20 -20.95
CA ILE A 8 -11.13 -7.78 -20.37
C ILE A 8 -10.01 -7.84 -21.42
N ASP A 9 -10.32 -8.16 -22.68
CA ASP A 9 -9.30 -8.22 -23.73
C ASP A 9 -8.59 -6.88 -23.89
N LYS A 10 -9.37 -5.80 -23.98
CA LYS A 10 -8.85 -4.45 -24.13
C LYS A 10 -8.06 -4.01 -22.91
N SER A 11 -8.51 -4.36 -21.70
CA SER A 11 -7.80 -4.04 -20.47
C SER A 11 -6.44 -4.75 -20.40
N PHE A 12 -6.38 -6.05 -20.74
CA PHE A 12 -5.12 -6.79 -20.82
C PHE A 12 -4.19 -6.22 -21.90
N ASP A 13 -4.70 -5.97 -23.11
CA ASP A 13 -3.91 -5.35 -24.19
C ASP A 13 -3.36 -4.00 -23.72
N HIS A 14 -4.18 -3.19 -23.05
CA HIS A 14 -3.75 -1.88 -22.57
C HIS A 14 -2.62 -1.98 -21.53
N MET A 15 -2.78 -2.84 -20.53
CA MET A 15 -1.79 -3.05 -19.47
C MET A 15 -0.44 -3.55 -20.03
N ILE A 16 -0.48 -4.54 -20.91
CA ILE A 16 0.73 -5.13 -21.50
C ILE A 16 1.41 -4.12 -22.45
N ASP A 17 0.65 -3.53 -23.38
CA ASP A 17 1.25 -2.74 -24.47
C ASP A 17 1.60 -1.30 -24.07
N ASN A 18 0.97 -0.76 -23.01
CA ASN A 18 1.11 0.66 -22.65
C ASN A 18 1.62 0.90 -21.23
N LEU A 19 1.42 -0.05 -20.31
CA LEU A 19 1.79 0.12 -18.90
C LEU A 19 2.93 -0.82 -18.46
N ASP A 20 3.44 -1.67 -19.37
CA ASP A 20 4.48 -2.68 -19.08
C ASP A 20 4.12 -3.59 -17.91
N CYS A 21 2.82 -3.89 -17.77
CA CYS A 21 2.27 -4.71 -16.69
C CYS A 21 1.57 -5.95 -17.29
N ASP A 22 1.98 -7.14 -16.88
CA ASP A 22 1.36 -8.41 -17.28
C ASP A 22 0.52 -8.99 -16.13
N PRO A 23 -0.82 -8.93 -16.19
CA PRO A 23 -1.71 -9.46 -15.15
C PRO A 23 -1.60 -10.96 -14.92
N GLU A 24 -0.97 -11.70 -15.83
CA GLU A 24 -0.71 -13.14 -15.66
C GLU A 24 0.54 -13.40 -14.82
N GLN A 25 1.43 -12.40 -14.68
CA GLN A 25 2.69 -12.50 -13.96
C GLN A 25 2.77 -11.61 -12.71
N THR A 26 1.96 -10.57 -12.64
CA THR A 26 1.90 -9.59 -11.54
C THR A 26 0.65 -9.79 -10.69
N ASP A 27 0.78 -9.71 -9.37
CA ASP A 27 -0.40 -9.75 -8.49
C ASP A 27 -1.19 -8.45 -8.63
N MET A 28 -2.42 -8.60 -9.12
CA MET A 28 -3.33 -7.48 -9.37
C MET A 28 -4.44 -7.48 -8.33
N LEU A 29 -4.85 -6.30 -7.88
CA LEU A 29 -6.11 -6.09 -7.19
C LEU A 29 -7.24 -6.03 -8.22
N TRP A 30 -8.02 -7.10 -8.33
CA TRP A 30 -9.23 -7.15 -9.12
C TRP A 30 -10.41 -6.68 -8.30
N MET A 31 -11.23 -5.79 -8.87
CA MET A 31 -12.45 -5.29 -8.25
C MET A 31 -13.63 -5.52 -9.20
N PHE A 32 -14.70 -6.11 -8.67
CA PHE A 32 -15.96 -6.35 -9.36
C PHE A 32 -17.07 -5.59 -8.63
N SER A 33 -17.74 -4.67 -9.33
CA SER A 33 -18.67 -3.72 -8.74
C SER A 33 -20.13 -4.11 -9.04
N PHE A 34 -20.96 -4.00 -8.01
CA PHE A 34 -22.38 -4.34 -8.07
C PHE A 34 -23.24 -3.23 -7.48
N ARG A 35 -24.46 -3.12 -8.00
CA ARG A 35 -25.38 -2.05 -7.66
C ARG A 35 -26.79 -2.59 -7.42
N HIS A 36 -27.47 -1.97 -6.45
CA HIS A 36 -28.89 -2.18 -6.20
C HIS A 36 -29.48 -0.88 -5.65
N ASP A 37 -30.26 -0.17 -6.46
CA ASP A 37 -30.70 1.19 -6.17
C ASP A 37 -31.56 1.34 -4.90
N GLU A 38 -32.28 0.27 -4.52
CA GLU A 38 -33.33 0.35 -3.51
C GLU A 38 -33.02 -0.41 -2.21
N ASP A 39 -31.95 -1.21 -2.16
CA ASP A 39 -31.74 -2.15 -1.05
C ASP A 39 -30.25 -2.45 -0.80
N PRO A 40 -29.59 -1.62 0.02
CA PRO A 40 -28.20 -1.84 0.43
C PRO A 40 -27.99 -3.13 1.25
N GLU A 41 -28.97 -3.55 2.06
CA GLU A 41 -28.84 -4.79 2.84
C GLU A 41 -28.79 -6.02 1.93
N LYS A 42 -29.50 -5.96 0.80
CA LYS A 42 -29.45 -7.02 -0.21
C LYS A 42 -28.09 -7.10 -0.89
N LEU A 43 -27.43 -5.96 -1.14
CA LEU A 43 -26.06 -5.92 -1.66
C LEU A 43 -25.09 -6.56 -0.67
N GLU A 44 -25.16 -6.19 0.60
CA GLU A 44 -24.30 -6.73 1.64
C GLU A 44 -24.46 -8.26 1.76
N LYS A 45 -25.70 -8.77 1.85
CA LYS A 45 -25.99 -10.22 1.88
C LYS A 45 -25.52 -10.93 0.62
N PHE A 46 -25.64 -10.28 -0.54
CA PHE A 46 -25.12 -10.82 -1.80
C PHE A 46 -23.59 -10.95 -1.74
N GLY A 47 -22.88 -9.93 -1.27
CA GLY A 47 -21.42 -9.96 -1.08
C GLY A 47 -20.95 -11.04 -0.12
N GLU A 48 -21.56 -11.14 1.06
CA GLU A 48 -21.31 -12.22 2.02
C GLU A 48 -21.50 -13.61 1.38
N SER A 49 -22.55 -13.76 0.57
CA SER A 49 -22.84 -15.02 -0.11
C SER A 49 -21.80 -15.38 -1.16
N LEU A 50 -21.27 -14.41 -1.90
CA LEU A 50 -20.23 -14.60 -2.90
C LEU A 50 -18.91 -15.03 -2.24
N VAL A 51 -18.46 -14.28 -1.23
CA VAL A 51 -17.24 -14.60 -0.47
C VAL A 51 -17.33 -16.02 0.10
N LYS A 52 -18.44 -16.37 0.75
CA LYS A 52 -18.64 -17.72 1.29
C LYS A 52 -18.68 -18.80 0.21
N ARG A 53 -19.29 -18.52 -0.94
CA ARG A 53 -19.40 -19.48 -2.06
C ARG A 53 -18.04 -19.79 -2.67
N PHE A 54 -17.15 -18.80 -2.74
CA PHE A 54 -15.86 -18.90 -3.42
C PHE A 54 -14.64 -18.98 -2.49
N ALA A 55 -14.83 -19.10 -1.17
CA ALA A 55 -13.76 -19.20 -0.17
C ALA A 55 -12.73 -20.35 -0.38
N GLY A 56 -13.04 -21.33 -1.24
CA GLY A 56 -12.11 -22.40 -1.62
C GLY A 56 -11.42 -22.20 -2.99
N GLU A 57 -11.80 -21.16 -3.74
CA GLU A 57 -11.26 -20.85 -5.07
C GLU A 57 -10.31 -19.65 -5.04
N ALA A 58 -10.65 -18.61 -4.27
CA ALA A 58 -9.79 -17.46 -4.02
C ALA A 58 -10.20 -16.75 -2.73
N ASP A 59 -9.31 -15.91 -2.19
CA ASP A 59 -9.57 -15.11 -1.01
C ASP A 59 -10.28 -13.79 -1.39
N PHE A 60 -11.56 -13.91 -1.71
CA PHE A 60 -12.39 -12.75 -2.04
C PHE A 60 -12.76 -11.97 -0.77
N GLN A 61 -12.70 -10.65 -0.88
CA GLN A 61 -13.23 -9.72 0.12
C GLN A 61 -14.42 -8.96 -0.45
N HIS A 62 -15.25 -8.38 0.42
CA HIS A 62 -16.32 -7.49 0.01
C HIS A 62 -16.37 -6.24 0.87
N GLU A 63 -16.71 -5.12 0.24
CA GLU A 63 -16.86 -3.84 0.91
C GLU A 63 -18.04 -3.07 0.30
N MET A 64 -18.80 -2.39 1.15
CA MET A 64 -19.81 -1.44 0.72
C MET A 64 -19.15 -0.07 0.51
N VAL A 65 -19.16 0.42 -0.72
CA VAL A 65 -18.54 1.68 -1.11
C VAL A 65 -19.59 2.72 -1.45
N LEU A 66 -19.31 3.99 -1.12
CA LEU A 66 -20.09 5.11 -1.63
C LEU A 66 -19.56 5.46 -3.02
N ALA A 67 -20.37 5.17 -4.03
CA ALA A 67 -20.09 5.55 -5.40
C ALA A 67 -20.76 6.91 -5.70
N GLN A 68 -20.13 7.67 -6.58
CA GLN A 68 -20.63 8.96 -7.06
C GLN A 68 -20.42 9.02 -8.58
N ASP A 69 -21.44 9.47 -9.31
CA ASP A 69 -21.31 9.78 -10.75
C ASP A 69 -20.95 11.25 -10.96
N ASP A 70 -20.73 11.59 -12.22
CA ASP A 70 -20.56 12.96 -12.71
C ASP A 70 -21.77 13.88 -12.40
N SER A 71 -22.87 13.36 -11.84
CA SER A 71 -24.06 14.15 -11.46
C SER A 71 -24.10 14.54 -9.98
N ASP A 72 -23.04 14.24 -9.22
CA ASP A 72 -22.95 14.38 -7.75
C ASP A 72 -23.97 13.52 -6.98
N ALA A 73 -24.66 12.61 -7.66
CA ALA A 73 -25.54 11.65 -7.01
C ALA A 73 -24.69 10.57 -6.34
N GLN A 74 -24.87 10.40 -5.04
CA GLN A 74 -24.22 9.32 -4.29
C GLN A 74 -25.15 8.12 -4.21
N TRP A 75 -24.63 6.93 -4.48
CA TRP A 75 -25.32 5.67 -4.22
C TRP A 75 -24.38 4.67 -3.56
N THR A 76 -24.95 3.70 -2.89
CA THR A 76 -24.19 2.60 -2.31
C THR A 76 -23.96 1.55 -3.38
N ALA A 77 -22.71 1.15 -3.56
CA ALA A 77 -22.30 0.03 -4.38
C ALA A 77 -21.58 -1.01 -3.52
N LEU A 78 -21.53 -2.24 -4.02
CA LEU A 78 -20.75 -3.32 -3.44
C LEU A 78 -19.54 -3.55 -4.32
N ALA A 79 -18.35 -3.53 -3.74
CA ALA A 79 -17.12 -3.98 -4.38
C ALA A 79 -16.76 -5.38 -3.86
N ILE A 80 -16.55 -6.33 -4.77
CA ILE A 80 -15.93 -7.62 -4.47
C ILE A 80 -14.50 -7.56 -4.99
N THR A 81 -13.53 -7.75 -4.10
CA THR A 81 -12.12 -7.65 -4.43
C THR A 81 -11.40 -8.99 -4.28
N VAL A 82 -10.36 -9.19 -5.08
CA VAL A 82 -9.42 -10.31 -4.93
C VAL A 82 -8.06 -9.89 -5.43
N GLN A 83 -7.01 -10.17 -4.66
CA GLN A 83 -5.64 -9.94 -5.07
C GLN A 83 -5.04 -11.23 -5.61
N THR A 84 -4.84 -11.31 -6.92
CA THR A 84 -4.25 -12.49 -7.56
C THR A 84 -3.85 -12.23 -9.01
N LYS A 85 -2.88 -13.00 -9.50
CA LYS A 85 -2.59 -13.17 -10.93
C LYS A 85 -3.77 -13.86 -11.61
N MET A 86 -4.24 -13.32 -12.72
CA MET A 86 -5.30 -13.95 -13.52
C MET A 86 -4.91 -13.99 -14.97
N SER A 87 -5.11 -15.15 -15.59
CA SER A 87 -5.15 -15.21 -17.04
C SER A 87 -6.38 -14.49 -17.58
N ARG A 88 -6.28 -14.05 -18.84
CA ARG A 88 -7.39 -13.41 -19.56
C ARG A 88 -8.68 -14.26 -19.52
N ASP A 89 -8.56 -15.57 -19.68
CA ASP A 89 -9.71 -16.49 -19.64
C ASP A 89 -10.28 -16.66 -18.23
N GLN A 90 -9.43 -16.63 -17.19
CA GLN A 90 -9.89 -16.67 -15.80
C GLN A 90 -10.67 -15.40 -15.44
N ALA A 91 -10.16 -14.23 -15.80
CA ALA A 91 -10.83 -12.96 -15.55
C ALA A 91 -12.19 -12.91 -16.28
N LYS A 92 -12.24 -13.32 -17.55
CA LYS A 92 -13.51 -13.45 -18.31
C LYS A 92 -14.50 -14.41 -17.66
N ARG A 93 -14.02 -15.54 -17.14
CA ARG A 93 -14.87 -16.51 -16.42
C ARG A 93 -15.48 -15.87 -15.19
N TRP A 94 -14.70 -15.11 -14.40
CA TRP A 94 -15.22 -14.40 -13.23
C TRP A 94 -16.28 -13.37 -13.59
N VAL A 95 -16.05 -12.54 -14.62
CA VAL A 95 -17.05 -11.59 -15.11
C VAL A 95 -18.36 -12.30 -15.49
N ARG A 96 -18.29 -13.41 -16.24
CA ARG A 96 -19.48 -14.19 -16.62
C ARG A 96 -20.21 -14.77 -15.40
N THR A 97 -19.46 -15.37 -14.48
CA THR A 97 -20.01 -15.97 -13.26
C THR A 97 -20.69 -14.90 -12.39
N PHE A 98 -20.02 -13.79 -12.13
CA PHE A 98 -20.56 -12.72 -11.29
C PHE A 98 -21.73 -12.00 -11.95
N SER A 99 -21.68 -11.76 -13.25
CA SER A 99 -22.82 -11.20 -13.98
C SER A 99 -24.05 -12.10 -13.91
N ALA A 100 -23.89 -13.42 -14.10
CA ALA A 100 -25.00 -14.37 -13.96
C ALA A 100 -25.56 -14.43 -12.53
N LEU A 101 -24.68 -14.44 -11.51
CA LEU A 101 -25.11 -14.45 -10.12
C LEU A 101 -25.82 -13.16 -9.71
N ALA A 102 -25.35 -12.01 -10.21
CA ALA A 102 -26.02 -10.74 -10.00
C ALA A 102 -27.45 -10.78 -10.57
N GLU A 103 -27.61 -11.23 -11.83
CA GLU A 103 -28.91 -11.39 -12.47
C GLU A 103 -29.85 -12.33 -11.69
N GLU A 104 -29.36 -13.50 -11.26
CA GLU A 104 -30.13 -14.47 -10.47
C GLU A 104 -30.65 -13.89 -9.14
N ASN A 105 -29.89 -12.96 -8.55
CA ASN A 105 -30.23 -12.33 -7.27
C ASN A 105 -30.92 -10.97 -7.46
N GLY A 106 -31.18 -10.55 -8.70
CA GLY A 106 -31.74 -9.24 -9.02
C GLY A 106 -30.88 -8.10 -8.50
N VAL A 107 -29.57 -8.23 -8.63
CA VAL A 107 -28.54 -7.22 -8.41
C VAL A 107 -27.93 -6.87 -9.78
N GLU A 108 -27.53 -5.62 -9.99
CA GLU A 108 -26.84 -5.23 -11.22
C GLU A 108 -25.34 -5.46 -11.08
N TYR A 109 -24.73 -6.11 -12.07
CA TYR A 109 -23.28 -6.10 -12.25
C TYR A 109 -22.91 -4.84 -13.04
N GLU A 110 -22.20 -3.93 -12.39
CA GLU A 110 -21.93 -2.59 -12.92
C GLU A 110 -20.61 -2.56 -13.69
N ASP A 111 -19.53 -3.00 -13.05
CA ASP A 111 -18.19 -2.84 -13.61
C ASP A 111 -17.18 -3.89 -13.12
N HIS A 112 -16.03 -3.95 -13.80
CA HIS A 112 -14.80 -4.47 -13.25
C HIS A 112 -13.65 -3.51 -13.52
N SER A 113 -12.69 -3.53 -12.61
CA SER A 113 -11.40 -2.87 -12.77
C SER A 113 -10.30 -3.74 -12.18
N CYS A 114 -9.08 -3.50 -12.62
CA CYS A 114 -7.90 -4.13 -12.06
C CYS A 114 -6.80 -3.09 -11.97
N PHE A 115 -6.04 -3.16 -10.89
CA PHE A 115 -4.90 -2.30 -10.63
C PHE A 115 -3.78 -3.20 -10.14
N GLU A 116 -2.54 -2.78 -10.35
CA GLU A 116 -1.42 -3.43 -9.67
C GLU A 116 -1.66 -3.36 -8.15
N ALA A 117 -1.51 -4.48 -7.46
CA ALA A 117 -1.73 -4.50 -6.04
C ALA A 117 -0.72 -3.56 -5.37
N PHE A 118 -1.18 -2.79 -4.39
CA PHE A 118 -0.30 -1.90 -3.65
C PHE A 118 0.72 -2.74 -2.88
N ASP A 119 1.98 -2.62 -3.25
CA ASP A 119 3.08 -3.26 -2.55
C ASP A 119 3.37 -2.44 -1.27
N TRP A 120 2.76 -2.85 -0.16
CA TRP A 120 2.99 -2.24 1.15
C TRP A 120 4.46 -2.36 1.55
N ASP A 121 5.11 -3.48 1.22
CA ASP A 121 6.52 -3.70 1.55
C ASP A 121 7.40 -2.71 0.76
N GLU A 122 7.09 -2.43 -0.50
CA GLU A 122 7.78 -1.38 -1.27
C GLU A 122 7.45 0.03 -0.76
N PHE A 123 6.19 0.31 -0.42
CA PHE A 123 5.81 1.61 0.13
C PHE A 123 6.53 1.91 1.45
N GLU A 124 6.75 0.88 2.25
CA GLU A 124 7.46 0.93 3.51
C GLU A 124 8.98 0.88 3.34
N LYS A 125 9.55 0.65 2.14
CA LYS A 125 11.02 0.68 1.97
C LYS A 125 11.61 2.06 2.27
N PRO A 126 12.77 2.13 2.92
CA PRO A 126 13.51 3.38 3.08
C PRO A 126 13.79 4.04 1.73
N MET A 127 13.58 5.35 1.69
CA MET A 127 13.71 6.17 0.50
C MET A 127 14.97 7.04 0.57
N ASN A 128 15.64 7.25 -0.56
CA ASN A 128 16.70 8.26 -0.61
C ASN A 128 16.14 9.68 -0.36
N ALA A 129 17.01 10.66 -0.10
CA ALA A 129 16.58 12.03 0.21
C ALA A 129 15.72 12.70 -0.88
N GLN A 130 15.94 12.38 -2.16
CA GLN A 130 15.17 12.97 -3.26
C GLN A 130 13.72 12.45 -3.23
N ASP A 131 13.55 11.13 -3.06
CA ASP A 131 12.24 10.49 -3.02
C ASP A 131 11.51 10.83 -1.72
N ALA A 132 12.25 10.93 -0.61
CA ALA A 132 11.72 11.43 0.66
C ALA A 132 11.18 12.86 0.54
N ALA A 133 11.91 13.76 -0.13
CA ALA A 133 11.43 15.12 -0.41
C ALA A 133 10.16 15.11 -1.28
N TRP A 134 10.10 14.25 -2.28
CA TRP A 134 8.91 14.07 -3.11
C TRP A 134 7.72 13.56 -2.28
N ARG A 135 7.93 12.57 -1.40
CA ARG A 135 6.89 12.02 -0.54
C ARG A 135 6.30 13.06 0.42
N LEU A 136 7.12 13.92 1.03
CA LEU A 136 6.64 15.00 1.90
C LEU A 136 5.72 16.00 1.16
N ARG A 137 6.07 16.35 -0.08
CA ARG A 137 5.19 17.16 -0.94
C ARG A 137 3.89 16.42 -1.23
N HIS A 138 3.99 15.15 -1.59
CA HIS A 138 2.82 14.33 -1.90
C HIS A 138 1.87 14.18 -0.71
N LEU A 139 2.38 13.98 0.51
CA LEU A 139 1.56 13.97 1.73
C LEU A 139 0.79 15.28 1.90
N THR A 140 1.43 16.41 1.57
CA THR A 140 0.78 17.72 1.57
C THR A 140 -0.34 17.82 0.53
N ASP A 141 -0.07 17.34 -0.69
CA ASP A 141 -1.06 17.32 -1.77
C ASP A 141 -2.27 16.40 -1.44
N CYS A 142 -2.03 15.34 -0.67
CA CYS A 142 -3.04 14.41 -0.16
C CYS A 142 -3.78 14.91 1.10
N GLY A 143 -3.48 16.13 1.55
CA GLY A 143 -4.25 16.81 2.60
C GLY A 143 -3.59 16.86 3.99
N LEU A 144 -2.39 16.29 4.18
CA LEU A 144 -1.64 16.47 5.43
C LEU A 144 -1.06 17.89 5.46
N PRO A 145 -1.44 18.77 6.41
CA PRO A 145 -0.97 20.15 6.37
C PRO A 145 0.56 20.25 6.36
N ALA A 146 1.11 21.14 5.53
CA ALA A 146 2.52 21.46 5.59
C ALA A 146 2.89 21.94 6.99
N GLY A 147 3.93 21.38 7.58
CA GLY A 147 4.32 21.67 8.97
C GLY A 147 3.69 20.77 10.03
N ALA A 148 2.68 19.96 9.69
CA ALA A 148 2.07 19.02 10.62
C ALA A 148 3.11 18.06 11.21
N PRO A 149 2.95 17.62 12.48
CA PRO A 149 3.82 16.62 13.07
C PRO A 149 3.85 15.34 12.22
N LEU A 150 5.04 14.79 12.03
CA LEU A 150 5.30 13.59 11.24
C LEU A 150 6.52 12.88 11.83
N LEU A 151 6.43 11.56 11.99
CA LEU A 151 7.60 10.77 12.36
C LEU A 151 8.48 10.57 11.14
N TRP A 152 9.76 10.93 11.28
CA TRP A 152 10.80 10.64 10.31
C TRP A 152 11.61 9.48 10.86
N ILE A 153 11.63 8.38 10.12
CA ILE A 153 12.39 7.19 10.49
C ILE A 153 13.63 7.16 9.61
N LEU A 154 14.81 7.14 10.24
CA LEU A 154 16.09 7.01 9.56
C LEU A 154 16.54 5.57 9.70
N ALA A 155 16.54 4.85 8.58
CA ALA A 155 16.81 3.42 8.56
C ALA A 155 18.30 3.15 8.28
N PHE A 156 18.88 2.26 9.07
CA PHE A 156 20.27 1.84 8.95
C PHE A 156 20.38 0.32 8.99
N THR A 157 21.41 -0.23 8.35
CA THR A 157 21.72 -1.66 8.41
C THR A 157 23.17 -1.94 8.78
N ALA A 158 23.37 -2.98 9.57
CA ALA A 158 24.69 -3.52 9.89
C ALA A 158 24.69 -5.04 9.69
N THR A 159 25.85 -5.60 9.33
CA THR A 159 26.02 -7.05 9.14
C THR A 159 26.67 -7.73 10.35
N ASP A 160 26.99 -6.96 11.40
CA ASP A 160 27.62 -7.45 12.63
C ASP A 160 26.79 -6.98 13.84
N PRO A 161 26.34 -7.88 14.73
CA PRO A 161 25.51 -7.54 15.88
C PRO A 161 26.20 -6.59 16.87
N ALA A 162 27.51 -6.71 17.04
CA ALA A 162 28.28 -5.85 17.94
C ALA A 162 28.42 -4.44 17.35
N VAL A 163 28.54 -4.33 16.02
CA VAL A 163 28.47 -3.04 15.33
C VAL A 163 27.09 -2.42 15.52
N ALA A 164 26.02 -3.19 15.28
CA ALA A 164 24.64 -2.72 15.45
C ALA A 164 24.37 -2.21 16.87
N GLU A 165 24.72 -3.00 17.89
CA GLU A 165 24.59 -2.62 19.30
C GLU A 165 25.38 -1.35 19.64
N SER A 166 26.62 -1.24 19.16
CA SER A 166 27.44 -0.05 19.41
C SER A 166 26.87 1.20 18.71
N PHE A 167 26.27 1.03 17.53
CA PHE A 167 25.73 2.13 16.74
C PHE A 167 24.49 2.74 17.38
N GLU A 168 23.64 1.94 18.04
CA GLU A 168 22.55 2.51 18.83
C GLU A 168 23.06 3.50 19.89
N GLY A 169 24.16 3.16 20.58
CA GLY A 169 24.79 4.05 21.55
C GLY A 169 25.23 5.37 20.92
N VAL A 170 25.81 5.30 19.72
CA VAL A 170 26.23 6.46 18.93
C VAL A 170 25.04 7.33 18.54
N LEU A 171 23.94 6.72 18.10
CA LEU A 171 22.71 7.43 17.76
C LEU A 171 22.14 8.15 19.01
N ARG A 172 22.10 7.50 20.18
CA ARG A 172 21.67 8.15 21.43
C ARG A 172 22.56 9.34 21.80
N GLU A 173 23.88 9.19 21.68
CA GLU A 173 24.84 10.28 21.93
C GLU A 173 24.69 11.44 20.93
N ALA A 174 24.25 11.15 19.70
CA ALA A 174 23.94 12.13 18.67
C ALA A 174 22.56 12.80 18.86
N GLY A 175 21.78 12.40 19.87
CA GLY A 175 20.49 13.00 20.23
C GLY A 175 19.27 12.34 19.59
N PHE A 176 19.42 11.10 19.11
CA PHE A 176 18.28 10.28 18.69
C PHE A 176 17.77 9.49 19.90
N ASP A 177 16.61 9.86 20.44
CA ASP A 177 16.09 9.32 21.69
C ASP A 177 15.34 7.99 21.50
N GLU A 178 14.65 7.85 20.37
CA GLU A 178 13.87 6.67 20.01
C GLU A 178 14.61 5.89 18.93
N ILE A 179 15.03 4.68 19.31
CA ILE A 179 15.78 3.78 18.45
C ILE A 179 15.19 2.39 18.60
N GLU A 180 14.78 1.82 17.47
CA GLU A 180 14.37 0.44 17.37
C GLU A 180 15.45 -0.36 16.65
N ARG A 181 15.67 -1.60 17.09
CA ARG A 181 16.57 -2.53 16.41
C ARG A 181 15.85 -3.85 16.22
N SER A 182 15.88 -4.36 15.01
CA SER A 182 15.36 -5.66 14.63
C SER A 182 16.41 -6.47 13.87
N GLU A 183 16.19 -7.77 13.73
CA GLU A 183 17.05 -8.67 12.96
C GLU A 183 16.23 -9.41 11.92
N ASN A 184 16.78 -9.60 10.72
CA ASN A 184 16.18 -10.50 9.75
C ASN A 184 16.44 -11.95 10.19
N GLU A 185 15.40 -12.67 10.62
CA GLU A 185 15.51 -14.07 11.05
C GLU A 185 15.55 -15.07 9.87
N GLU A 186 15.32 -14.62 8.63
CA GLU A 186 15.03 -15.52 7.51
C GLU A 186 16.26 -16.23 6.91
N ASP A 187 17.47 -15.68 7.07
CA ASP A 187 18.69 -16.35 6.57
C ASP A 187 19.87 -16.21 7.53
N ALA A 188 20.39 -17.35 8.01
CA ALA A 188 21.47 -17.37 9.00
C ALA A 188 22.83 -16.99 8.40
N GLU A 189 22.98 -17.05 7.08
CA GLU A 189 24.22 -16.74 6.36
C GLU A 189 24.30 -15.27 5.92
N ASP A 190 23.16 -14.56 5.81
CA ASP A 190 23.04 -13.14 5.42
C ASP A 190 22.27 -12.33 6.48
N ARG A 191 22.69 -12.44 7.75
CA ARG A 191 22.06 -11.69 8.84
C ARG A 191 22.31 -10.19 8.71
N GLU A 192 21.26 -9.46 8.40
CA GLU A 192 21.21 -8.01 8.51
C GLU A 192 20.48 -7.59 9.80
N TYR A 193 21.08 -6.61 10.49
CA TYR A 193 20.51 -5.95 11.65
C TYR A 193 19.99 -4.59 11.22
N TYR A 194 18.69 -4.37 11.33
CA TYR A 194 18.05 -3.09 11.04
C TYR A 194 18.03 -2.24 12.30
N ILE A 195 18.33 -0.95 12.13
CA ILE A 195 18.37 0.03 13.21
C ILE A 195 17.63 1.26 12.71
N ASP A 196 16.52 1.57 13.34
CA ASP A 196 15.64 2.67 12.98
C ASP A 196 15.74 3.75 14.05
N ALA A 197 16.15 4.95 13.64
CA ALA A 197 16.16 6.12 14.52
C ALA A 197 14.95 7.00 14.19
N VAL A 198 14.03 7.13 15.16
CA VAL A 198 12.76 7.84 14.99
C VAL A 198 12.91 9.28 15.48
N LEU A 199 12.46 10.22 14.65
CA LEU A 199 12.48 11.65 14.93
C LEU A 199 11.10 12.24 14.72
N LEU A 200 10.54 12.88 15.75
CA LEU A 200 9.38 13.76 15.54
C LEU A 200 9.83 15.03 14.82
N ARG A 201 9.32 15.24 13.62
CA ARG A 201 9.61 16.38 12.74
C ARG A 201 8.31 16.90 12.13
N SER A 202 8.44 17.86 11.22
CA SER A 202 7.32 18.41 10.49
C SER A 202 7.24 17.81 9.09
N ASN A 203 6.02 17.72 8.55
CA ASN A 203 5.75 17.43 7.14
C ASN A 203 6.22 18.59 6.25
N THR A 204 7.54 18.72 6.07
CA THR A 204 8.19 19.73 5.25
C THR A 204 9.57 19.23 4.82
N GLU A 205 10.06 19.64 3.64
CA GLU A 205 11.43 19.31 3.22
C GLU A 205 12.53 19.99 4.08
N ALA A 206 12.15 20.91 4.98
CA ALA A 206 13.08 21.64 5.82
C ALA A 206 13.82 20.68 6.77
N GLY A 207 15.15 20.73 6.74
CA GLY A 207 16.00 19.88 7.56
C GLY A 207 16.35 18.52 6.93
N LEU A 208 15.69 18.11 5.84
CA LEU A 208 16.00 16.84 5.17
C LEU A 208 17.47 16.74 4.69
N PRO A 209 18.06 17.78 4.05
CA PRO A 209 19.47 17.71 3.64
C PRO A 209 20.44 17.61 4.82
N GLU A 210 20.11 18.27 5.94
CA GLU A 210 20.94 18.24 7.15
C GLU A 210 20.87 16.87 7.83
N GLN A 211 19.66 16.30 7.97
CA GLN A 211 19.48 14.97 8.54
C GLN A 211 20.12 13.89 7.68
N HIS A 212 19.99 13.98 6.36
CA HIS A 212 20.65 13.05 5.44
C HIS A 212 22.17 13.09 5.62
N ALA A 213 22.77 14.28 5.60
CA ALA A 213 24.21 14.43 5.76
C ALA A 213 24.70 13.96 7.15
N ALA A 214 23.92 14.19 8.20
CA ALA A 214 24.23 13.69 9.54
C ALA A 214 24.19 12.16 9.60
N ALA A 215 23.14 11.54 9.05
CA ALA A 215 22.95 10.10 9.01
C ALA A 215 24.04 9.40 8.19
N GLU A 216 24.33 9.87 6.97
CA GLU A 216 25.42 9.33 6.14
C GLU A 216 26.77 9.41 6.85
N LYS A 217 27.04 10.54 7.51
CA LYS A 217 28.29 10.75 8.25
C LYS A 217 28.41 9.78 9.42
N LEU A 218 27.35 9.59 10.20
CA LEU A 218 27.33 8.65 11.32
C LEU A 218 27.50 7.22 10.81
N ALA A 219 26.71 6.82 9.82
CA ALA A 219 26.77 5.49 9.21
C ALA A 219 28.19 5.17 8.70
N SER A 220 28.77 6.07 7.91
CA SER A 220 30.12 5.91 7.36
C SER A 220 31.21 5.84 8.44
N ALA A 221 31.10 6.64 9.50
CA ALA A 221 32.09 6.66 10.57
C ALA A 221 32.10 5.37 11.42
N HIS A 222 30.97 4.66 11.45
CA HIS A 222 30.76 3.50 12.32
C HIS A 222 30.56 2.18 11.57
N GLY A 223 30.73 2.16 10.25
CA GLY A 223 30.70 0.94 9.44
C GLY A 223 29.28 0.37 9.27
N VAL A 224 28.29 1.24 9.25
CA VAL A 224 26.86 0.93 9.05
C VAL A 224 26.42 1.52 7.70
N ARG A 225 25.43 0.93 7.04
CA ARG A 225 24.82 1.49 5.82
C ARG A 225 23.59 2.31 6.22
N PHE A 226 23.48 3.51 5.67
CA PHE A 226 22.25 4.30 5.77
C PHE A 226 21.37 3.97 4.57
N GLU A 227 20.15 3.49 4.81
CA GLU A 227 19.21 3.06 3.77
C GLU A 227 18.34 4.21 3.27
N GLY A 228 18.04 5.18 4.16
CA GLY A 228 17.22 6.33 3.81
C GLY A 228 16.17 6.68 4.85
N PHE A 229 15.06 7.23 4.38
CA PHE A 229 13.97 7.76 5.19
C PHE A 229 12.67 6.98 4.97
N GLN A 230 11.90 6.81 6.04
CA GLN A 230 10.47 6.50 5.97
C GLN A 230 9.69 7.56 6.78
N PHE A 231 8.38 7.61 6.56
CA PHE A 231 7.49 8.53 7.26
C PHE A 231 6.29 7.79 7.82
N ALA A 232 5.94 8.11 9.07
CA ALA A 232 4.78 7.54 9.74
C ALA A 232 3.96 8.64 10.43
N ASP A 233 2.67 8.38 10.59
CA ASP A 233 1.80 9.18 11.45
C ASP A 233 2.27 9.02 12.91
N PRO A 234 2.50 10.10 13.68
CA PRO A 234 2.80 10.03 15.11
C PRO A 234 1.68 9.37 15.94
N GLY A 235 0.50 9.17 15.37
CA GLY A 235 -0.63 8.54 16.03
C GLY A 235 -1.35 9.49 17.00
N PRO A 236 -2.49 9.05 17.55
CA PRO A 236 -3.36 9.92 18.36
C PRO A 236 -2.82 10.26 19.76
N ASP A 237 -1.77 9.57 20.23
CA ASP A 237 -1.30 9.64 21.63
C ASP A 237 0.05 10.36 21.82
N GLU A 238 0.66 10.89 20.76
CA GLU A 238 1.90 11.67 20.86
C GLU A 238 1.65 13.18 20.75
N PRO A 239 1.47 13.91 21.87
CA PRO A 239 1.40 15.35 21.82
C PRO A 239 2.77 15.94 21.46
N GLU A 240 2.74 16.95 20.60
CA GLU A 240 3.86 17.86 20.29
C GLU A 240 4.74 18.10 21.53
N ARG A 241 5.94 17.52 21.56
CA ARG A 241 6.94 17.76 22.61
C ARG A 241 7.88 18.90 22.26
#